data_AF-A0A662EE79-F1
#
_entry.id   AF-A0A662EE79-F1
#
_cell.length_a   1.000
_cell.length_b   1.000
_cell.length_c   1.000
_cell.angle_alpha   90.00
_cell.angle_beta   90.00
_cell.angle_gamma   90.00
#
_symmetry.space_group_name_H-M   'P 1'
#
loop_
_entity.id
_entity.type
_entity.pdbx_description
1 polymer ?
#
loop_
_entity_poly.entity_id
_entity_poly.type
_entity_poly.pdbx_seq_one_letter_code
_entity_poly.pdbx_strand_id
1 'polypeptide(L)'
;MKAMVRRTFLGLGLAAALGLAAGGWQGAPAEHLFVLLPDGVSDSAEVAARAEGILEEVWGLWLPQGVGTAIPEHFFSSLPPGLRPPAEEGPSFGVVMYDDPEGLWQETRRFGIAGTYLVPYYLGLEDLCERLGERFSQAGAPEDWSPLGMVLVHCPQGDCPALLAHELTHALQDYVSMTIPTGSCPVELDREPRLVIEGMARWTEFVLGYGGDFETLVRGPVAIWLTLGGWLDEVPEFLLYEIGASLFQYLSSVLSPPELLALFSSPVRELLGVPEGEFPALFRHLYGTEWEEFLAGWREWVLASQSPPEAELVYEEQRLWFGVRTSLLWPLLTEGEREEIRAIRRAIWRGEGTLEGLRRADAILKEAWAEPTPKAMAAIEARIASLRDWARAISGPKASAEVSALWLIRNAEPDHPERYLRAFVEAVNSYLISPAPSPLDVTVP
;
A
#
# COMPACT_ATOMS: atom_id res chain seq x y z
N MET A 1 23.82 2.08 -45.70
CA MET A 1 24.50 0.78 -45.63
C MET A 1 25.73 0.88 -44.74
N LYS A 2 25.56 0.63 -43.45
CA LYS A 2 26.62 0.29 -42.48
C LYS A 2 26.01 -0.71 -41.51
N ALA A 3 26.82 -1.69 -41.12
CA ALA A 3 26.42 -3.01 -40.67
C ALA A 3 25.64 -3.02 -39.35
N MET A 4 24.53 -3.75 -39.38
CA MET A 4 23.71 -4.16 -38.26
C MET A 4 24.42 -5.33 -37.57
N VAL A 5 25.02 -5.11 -36.41
CA VAL A 5 25.53 -6.20 -35.55
C VAL A 5 24.36 -6.67 -34.70
N ARG A 6 23.61 -7.64 -35.22
CA ARG A 6 22.69 -8.47 -34.43
C ARG A 6 23.52 -9.28 -33.44
N ARG A 7 23.37 -9.03 -32.14
CA ARG A 7 23.74 -10.01 -31.11
C ARG A 7 22.53 -10.88 -30.84
N THR A 8 22.61 -12.09 -31.36
CA THR A 8 21.69 -13.19 -31.12
C THR A 8 21.86 -13.66 -29.67
N PHE A 9 20.85 -13.48 -28.82
CA PHE A 9 20.72 -14.22 -27.56
C PHE A 9 20.21 -15.62 -27.89
N LEU A 10 21.10 -16.61 -27.92
CA LEU A 10 20.72 -18.02 -27.83
C LEU A 10 21.88 -18.79 -27.20
N GLY A 11 21.70 -19.11 -25.93
CA GLY A 11 22.60 -19.92 -25.15
C GLY A 11 21.92 -20.27 -23.84
N LEU A 12 21.14 -21.35 -23.84
CA LEU A 12 20.72 -22.05 -22.62
C LEU A 12 21.95 -22.25 -21.74
N GLY A 13 21.98 -21.57 -20.60
CA GLY A 13 22.94 -21.77 -19.52
C GLY A 13 22.16 -21.82 -18.23
N LEU A 14 21.83 -23.03 -17.78
CA LEU A 14 21.38 -23.30 -16.42
C LEU A 14 22.53 -22.92 -15.48
N ALA A 15 22.59 -21.65 -15.06
CA ALA A 15 23.49 -21.20 -14.02
C ALA A 15 22.71 -21.26 -12.70
N ALA A 16 22.71 -22.44 -12.09
CA ALA A 16 22.39 -22.56 -10.67
C ALA A 16 23.51 -21.84 -9.90
N ALA A 17 23.34 -20.53 -9.71
CA ALA A 17 24.14 -19.77 -8.76
C ALA A 17 23.65 -20.17 -7.36
N LEU A 18 24.28 -21.19 -6.78
CA LEU A 18 24.25 -21.41 -5.33
C LEU A 18 24.96 -20.23 -4.68
N GLY A 19 24.20 -19.16 -4.42
CA GLY A 19 24.62 -18.08 -3.54
C GLY A 19 24.89 -18.68 -2.16
N LEU A 20 26.11 -18.48 -1.65
CA LEU A 20 26.46 -18.83 -0.29
C LEU A 20 25.62 -17.97 0.65
N ALA A 21 24.58 -18.58 1.23
CA ALA A 21 23.70 -18.02 2.24
C ALA A 21 24.51 -17.57 3.47
N ALA A 22 24.77 -16.28 3.56
CA ALA A 22 25.30 -15.64 4.74
C ALA A 22 24.43 -14.42 5.06
N GLY A 23 23.13 -14.65 5.31
CA GLY A 23 22.22 -13.55 5.61
C GLY A 23 20.79 -13.93 6.02
N GLY A 24 20.34 -15.17 5.88
CA GLY A 24 18.92 -15.50 6.03
C GLY A 24 18.07 -15.08 4.83
N TRP A 25 18.71 -14.57 3.77
CA TRP A 25 18.12 -14.03 2.56
C TRP A 25 18.89 -14.49 1.33
N GLN A 26 18.14 -14.78 0.26
CA GLN A 26 18.65 -15.08 -1.07
C GLN A 26 18.11 -14.06 -2.08
N GLY A 27 18.93 -13.78 -3.10
CA GLY A 27 18.60 -12.85 -4.18
C GLY A 27 18.21 -13.59 -5.46
N ALA A 28 17.21 -13.06 -6.16
CA ALA A 28 16.79 -13.54 -7.47
C ALA A 28 16.66 -12.33 -8.44
N PRO A 29 17.57 -12.21 -9.42
CA PRO A 29 17.49 -11.14 -10.42
C PRO A 29 16.41 -11.45 -11.47
N ALA A 30 15.73 -10.41 -11.91
CA ALA A 30 14.88 -10.35 -13.11
C ALA A 30 15.39 -9.24 -14.04
N GLU A 31 14.61 -8.84 -15.05
CA GLU A 31 15.05 -7.84 -16.03
C GLU A 31 15.13 -6.44 -15.41
N HIS A 32 14.09 -6.02 -14.70
CA HIS A 32 14.03 -4.71 -14.05
C HIS A 32 14.08 -4.82 -12.51
N LEU A 33 13.77 -6.00 -11.96
CA LEU A 33 13.72 -6.22 -10.53
C LEU A 33 14.93 -7.00 -10.00
N PHE A 34 15.34 -6.68 -8.78
CA PHE A 34 16.09 -7.61 -7.94
C PHE A 34 15.24 -8.00 -6.74
N VAL A 35 14.94 -9.29 -6.58
CA VAL A 35 14.03 -9.77 -5.53
C VAL A 35 14.80 -10.46 -4.41
N LEU A 36 14.62 -9.97 -3.19
CA LEU A 36 15.07 -10.61 -1.95
C LEU A 36 13.96 -11.48 -1.37
N LEU A 37 14.31 -12.73 -1.10
CA LEU A 37 13.45 -13.74 -0.51
C LEU A 37 14.15 -14.36 0.72
N PRO A 38 13.42 -14.89 1.70
CA PRO A 38 14.02 -15.65 2.79
C PRO A 38 14.74 -16.89 2.25
N ASP A 39 15.79 -17.31 2.95
CA ASP A 39 16.53 -18.53 2.62
C ASP A 39 15.58 -19.76 2.65
N GLY A 40 15.72 -20.64 1.65
CA GLY A 40 14.97 -21.89 1.59
C GLY A 40 13.68 -21.86 0.75
N VAL A 41 13.32 -20.72 0.14
CA VAL A 41 12.30 -20.69 -0.94
C VAL A 41 12.87 -21.41 -2.16
N SER A 42 12.22 -22.50 -2.60
CA SER A 42 12.74 -23.43 -3.63
C SER A 42 12.78 -22.85 -5.05
N ASP A 43 11.83 -21.98 -5.38
CA ASP A 43 11.60 -21.51 -6.76
C ASP A 43 11.80 -19.98 -6.87
N SER A 44 12.90 -19.48 -6.30
CA SER A 44 13.20 -18.04 -6.22
C SER A 44 13.19 -17.33 -7.58
N ALA A 45 13.68 -17.98 -8.63
CA ALA A 45 13.66 -17.46 -10.00
C ALA A 45 12.23 -17.34 -10.56
N GLU A 46 11.34 -18.29 -10.23
CA GLU A 46 9.94 -18.21 -10.65
C GLU A 46 9.21 -17.08 -9.93
N VAL A 47 9.46 -16.90 -8.63
CA VAL A 47 8.91 -15.77 -7.86
C VAL A 47 9.36 -14.43 -8.45
N ALA A 48 10.65 -14.30 -8.78
CA ALA A 48 11.16 -13.09 -9.43
C ALA A 48 10.55 -12.86 -10.81
N ALA A 49 10.40 -13.90 -11.63
CA ALA A 49 9.75 -13.79 -12.94
C ALA A 49 8.26 -13.41 -12.85
N ARG A 50 7.54 -13.89 -11.82
CA ARG A 50 6.16 -13.47 -11.57
C ARG A 50 6.07 -12.00 -11.14
N ALA A 51 6.96 -11.55 -10.26
CA ALA A 51 7.03 -10.15 -9.86
C ALA A 51 7.33 -9.23 -11.06
N GLU A 52 8.23 -9.65 -11.95
CA GLU A 52 8.54 -8.97 -13.21
C GLU A 52 7.29 -8.91 -14.12
N GLY A 53 6.56 -10.01 -14.29
CA GLY A 53 5.32 -10.01 -15.07
C GLY A 53 4.26 -9.04 -14.52
N ILE A 54 4.15 -8.90 -13.19
CA ILE A 54 3.23 -7.93 -12.58
C ILE A 54 3.71 -6.49 -12.86
N LEU A 55 5.02 -6.21 -12.80
CA LEU A 55 5.58 -4.92 -13.20
C LEU A 55 5.22 -4.59 -14.66
N GLU A 56 5.41 -5.55 -15.57
CA GLU A 56 5.08 -5.40 -16.99
C GLU A 56 3.61 -5.06 -17.22
N GLU A 57 2.69 -5.71 -16.50
CA GLU A 57 1.26 -5.44 -16.58
C GLU A 57 0.87 -4.08 -16.00
N VAL A 58 1.38 -3.72 -14.82
CA VAL A 58 1.14 -2.41 -14.21
C VAL A 58 1.62 -1.29 -15.13
N TRP A 59 2.84 -1.41 -15.65
CA TRP A 59 3.41 -0.36 -16.47
C TRP A 59 2.81 -0.36 -17.87
N GLY A 60 2.48 -1.52 -18.41
CA GLY A 60 1.76 -1.68 -19.68
C GLY A 60 0.34 -1.10 -19.65
N LEU A 61 -0.31 -1.07 -18.47
CA LEU A 61 -1.58 -0.39 -18.28
C LEU A 61 -1.41 1.14 -18.40
N TRP A 62 -0.43 1.70 -17.69
CA TRP A 62 -0.33 3.14 -17.48
C TRP A 62 0.54 3.90 -18.50
N LEU A 63 1.46 3.22 -19.18
CA LEU A 63 2.44 3.85 -20.08
C LEU A 63 2.29 3.39 -21.53
N PRO A 64 2.50 4.27 -22.53
CA PRO A 64 2.29 3.94 -23.95
C PRO A 64 3.10 2.75 -24.48
N GLN A 65 4.29 2.50 -23.93
CA GLN A 65 5.18 1.38 -24.32
C GLN A 65 5.51 0.48 -23.13
N GLY A 66 4.69 0.50 -22.07
CA GLY A 66 4.96 -0.23 -20.84
C GLY A 66 6.30 0.14 -20.22
N VAL A 67 7.04 -0.86 -19.72
CA VAL A 67 8.35 -0.68 -19.08
C VAL A 67 9.40 -0.04 -20.01
N GLY A 68 9.28 -0.25 -21.33
CA GLY A 68 10.15 0.37 -22.33
C GLY A 68 9.91 1.87 -22.55
N THR A 69 8.98 2.50 -21.83
CA THR A 69 8.70 3.93 -21.97
C THR A 69 9.83 4.76 -21.38
N ALA A 70 10.62 5.38 -22.25
CA ALA A 70 11.69 6.29 -21.86
C ALA A 70 11.16 7.66 -21.45
N ILE A 71 11.29 7.99 -20.16
CA ILE A 71 10.97 9.31 -19.63
C ILE A 71 12.06 10.31 -20.05
N PRO A 72 11.73 11.52 -20.54
CA PRO A 72 12.74 12.47 -20.99
C PRO A 72 13.76 12.84 -19.89
N GLU A 73 15.04 12.76 -20.22
CA GLU A 73 16.17 12.89 -19.27
C GLU A 73 16.14 14.17 -18.41
N HIS A 74 15.57 15.25 -18.95
CA HIS A 74 15.52 16.54 -18.27
C HIS A 74 14.63 16.51 -17.01
N PHE A 75 13.71 15.55 -16.90
CA PHE A 75 12.91 15.32 -15.69
C PHE A 75 13.70 14.66 -14.56
N PHE A 76 14.80 13.96 -14.87
CA PHE A 76 15.70 13.37 -13.87
C PHE A 76 16.87 14.29 -13.49
N SER A 77 16.81 15.56 -13.88
CA SER A 77 17.91 16.52 -13.66
C SER A 77 18.22 16.77 -12.17
N SER A 78 17.22 16.59 -11.30
CA SER A 78 17.36 16.67 -9.83
C SER A 78 18.00 15.44 -9.20
N LEU A 79 18.03 14.29 -9.89
CA LEU A 79 18.65 13.08 -9.39
C LEU A 79 20.17 13.09 -9.57
N PRO A 80 20.94 12.60 -8.58
CA PRO A 80 22.36 12.31 -8.73
C PRO A 80 22.63 11.43 -9.95
N PRO A 81 23.75 11.60 -10.68
CA PRO A 81 24.02 10.85 -11.91
C PRO A 81 23.94 9.32 -11.77
N GLY A 82 24.32 8.76 -10.62
CA GLY A 82 24.26 7.32 -10.35
C GLY A 82 22.86 6.78 -10.01
N LEU A 83 21.87 7.67 -9.80
CA LEU A 83 20.47 7.32 -9.54
C LEU A 83 19.57 7.62 -10.75
N ARG A 84 20.13 8.05 -11.89
CA ARG A 84 19.33 8.30 -13.09
C ARG A 84 19.05 6.96 -13.78
N PRO A 85 17.81 6.68 -14.18
CA PRO A 85 17.52 5.47 -14.92
C PRO A 85 18.31 5.47 -16.24
N PRO A 86 19.01 4.38 -16.59
CA PRO A 86 19.69 4.26 -17.87
C PRO A 86 18.67 4.34 -19.03
N ALA A 87 18.95 5.22 -20.00
CA ALA A 87 18.03 5.53 -21.10
C ALA A 87 17.65 4.33 -22.00
N GLU A 88 18.43 3.23 -22.00
CA GLU A 88 18.21 2.04 -22.84
C GLU A 88 17.77 0.79 -22.06
N GLU A 89 17.98 0.73 -20.73
CA GLU A 89 17.74 -0.47 -19.90
C GLU A 89 16.52 -0.35 -18.98
N GLY A 90 15.87 0.81 -18.95
CA GLY A 90 14.70 1.05 -18.11
C GLY A 90 15.06 1.24 -16.62
N PRO A 91 14.05 1.43 -15.76
CA PRO A 91 14.26 1.62 -14.34
C PRO A 91 14.51 0.29 -13.63
N SER A 92 15.34 0.32 -12.57
CA SER A 92 15.55 -0.83 -11.71
C SER A 92 15.05 -0.61 -10.29
N PHE A 93 14.40 -1.63 -9.72
CA PHE A 93 13.82 -1.59 -8.37
C PHE A 93 14.24 -2.79 -7.53
N GLY A 94 14.38 -2.57 -6.23
CA GLY A 94 14.51 -3.66 -5.26
C GLY A 94 13.14 -4.13 -4.79
N VAL A 95 12.95 -5.44 -4.66
CA VAL A 95 11.74 -6.01 -4.04
C VAL A 95 12.16 -6.89 -2.88
N VAL A 96 11.54 -6.73 -1.71
CA VAL A 96 11.79 -7.56 -0.53
C VAL A 96 10.48 -8.22 -0.12
N MET A 97 10.43 -9.55 -0.19
CA MET A 97 9.24 -10.32 0.19
C MET A 97 9.47 -11.01 1.53
N TYR A 98 8.69 -10.64 2.53
CA TYR A 98 8.71 -11.24 3.86
C TYR A 98 7.73 -12.41 3.93
N ASP A 99 8.11 -13.51 4.61
CA ASP A 99 7.20 -14.62 4.91
C ASP A 99 6.34 -14.36 6.15
N ASP A 100 6.89 -13.63 7.13
CA ASP A 100 6.27 -13.24 8.38
C ASP A 100 5.97 -11.74 8.37
N PRO A 101 4.69 -11.33 8.58
CA PRO A 101 4.35 -9.91 8.64
C PRO A 101 5.06 -9.17 9.78
N GLU A 102 5.44 -9.86 10.87
CA GLU A 102 6.17 -9.22 11.97
C GLU A 102 7.55 -8.71 11.52
N GLY A 103 8.22 -9.43 10.61
CA GLY A 103 9.50 -9.01 10.05
C GLY A 103 9.39 -7.69 9.27
N LEU A 104 8.36 -7.58 8.43
CA LEU A 104 8.06 -6.34 7.70
C LEU A 104 7.77 -5.17 8.66
N TRP A 105 6.92 -5.39 9.66
CA TRP A 105 6.52 -4.34 10.60
C TRP A 105 7.69 -3.86 11.47
N GLN A 106 8.58 -4.77 11.86
CA GLN A 106 9.78 -4.38 12.63
C GLN A 106 10.77 -3.60 11.78
N GLU A 107 10.99 -4.00 10.53
CA GLU A 107 11.90 -3.31 9.61
C GLU A 107 11.40 -1.89 9.28
N THR A 108 10.10 -1.74 9.01
CA THR A 108 9.47 -0.46 8.64
C THR A 108 9.04 0.38 9.85
N ARG A 109 8.97 -0.23 11.05
CA ARG A 109 8.36 0.34 12.26
C ARG A 109 6.91 0.79 12.10
N ARG A 110 6.22 0.31 11.05
CA ARG A 110 4.82 0.60 10.77
C ARG A 110 4.02 -0.69 10.89
N PHE A 111 3.26 -0.83 11.97
CA PHE A 111 2.48 -2.03 12.23
C PHE A 111 1.13 -1.94 11.52
N GLY A 112 0.74 -3.03 10.86
CA GLY A 112 -0.58 -3.16 10.22
C GLY A 112 -0.60 -2.87 8.73
N ILE A 113 0.54 -2.54 8.13
CA ILE A 113 0.69 -2.49 6.67
C ILE A 113 0.97 -3.89 6.10
N ALA A 114 0.54 -4.14 4.87
CA ALA A 114 0.90 -5.35 4.14
C ALA A 114 2.10 -5.13 3.20
N GLY A 115 2.30 -3.89 2.75
CA GLY A 115 3.43 -3.48 1.93
C GLY A 115 3.74 -1.99 2.08
N THR A 116 4.87 -1.58 1.52
CA THR A 116 5.25 -0.17 1.35
C THR A 116 6.29 -0.03 0.26
N TYR A 117 6.18 1.04 -0.52
CA TYR A 117 7.23 1.55 -1.38
C TYR A 117 8.12 2.54 -0.61
N LEU A 118 9.44 2.43 -0.79
CA LEU A 118 10.45 3.27 -0.16
C LEU A 118 11.34 3.89 -1.24
N VAL A 119 11.74 5.13 -1.01
CA VAL A 119 12.68 5.83 -1.87
C VAL A 119 13.90 6.26 -1.05
N PRO A 120 15.13 5.90 -1.48
CA PRO A 120 16.34 6.02 -0.65
C PRO A 120 16.77 7.46 -0.33
N TYR A 121 16.16 8.47 -0.94
CA TYR A 121 16.49 9.88 -0.72
C TYR A 121 15.41 10.66 0.08
N TYR A 122 14.37 10.00 0.59
CA TYR A 122 13.45 10.63 1.56
C TYR A 122 14.06 10.68 2.96
N LEU A 123 13.92 11.83 3.61
CA LEU A 123 14.44 12.10 4.95
C LEU A 123 13.90 11.11 5.99
N GLY A 124 14.80 10.52 6.79
CA GLY A 124 14.46 9.63 7.91
C GLY A 124 14.39 8.15 7.57
N LEU A 125 14.69 7.76 6.33
CA LEU A 125 14.75 6.37 5.86
C LEU A 125 16.18 5.91 5.51
N GLU A 126 17.19 6.76 5.73
CA GLU A 126 18.57 6.53 5.31
C GLU A 126 19.12 5.23 5.92
N ASP A 127 19.02 5.07 7.24
CA ASP A 127 19.48 3.86 7.95
C ASP A 127 18.80 2.58 7.44
N LEU A 128 17.52 2.66 7.06
CA LEU A 128 16.76 1.51 6.54
C LEU A 128 17.25 1.15 5.13
N CYS A 129 17.34 2.14 4.26
CA CYS A 129 17.79 1.94 2.89
C CYS A 129 19.25 1.47 2.82
N GLU A 130 20.12 1.95 3.72
CA GLU A 130 21.50 1.44 3.85
C GLU A 130 21.52 -0.04 4.24
N ARG A 131 20.80 -0.46 5.28
CA ARG A 131 20.72 -1.87 5.69
C ARG A 131 20.13 -2.77 4.61
N LEU A 132 19.11 -2.30 3.90
CA LEU A 132 18.53 -3.04 2.78
C LEU A 132 19.53 -3.13 1.63
N GLY A 133 20.23 -2.05 1.29
CA GLY A 133 21.29 -2.04 0.28
C GLY A 133 22.39 -3.07 0.58
N GLU A 134 22.87 -3.10 1.82
CA GLU A 134 23.82 -4.13 2.27
C GLU A 134 23.25 -5.55 2.10
N ARG A 135 21.98 -5.76 2.42
CA ARG A 135 21.29 -7.06 2.25
C ARG A 135 21.21 -7.46 0.78
N PHE A 136 20.89 -6.52 -0.12
CA PHE A 136 20.92 -6.75 -1.57
C PHE A 136 22.32 -7.14 -2.06
N SER A 137 23.35 -6.40 -1.65
CA SER A 137 24.74 -6.71 -2.01
C SER A 137 25.17 -8.09 -1.50
N GLN A 138 24.84 -8.44 -0.25
CA GLN A 138 25.14 -9.76 0.32
C GLN A 138 24.41 -10.90 -0.39
N ALA A 139 23.20 -10.63 -0.91
CA ALA A 139 22.39 -11.57 -1.67
C ALA A 139 22.80 -11.69 -3.15
N GLY A 140 23.84 -10.97 -3.58
CA GLY A 140 24.41 -11.08 -4.92
C GLY A 140 23.88 -10.07 -5.94
N ALA A 141 23.34 -8.93 -5.49
CA ALA A 141 23.06 -7.82 -6.40
C ALA A 141 24.36 -7.34 -7.09
N PRO A 142 24.32 -6.96 -8.39
CA PRO A 142 25.49 -6.44 -9.09
C PRO A 142 26.13 -5.24 -8.37
N GLU A 143 27.46 -5.10 -8.44
CA GLU A 143 28.18 -3.99 -7.77
C GLU A 143 27.78 -2.61 -8.30
N ASP A 144 27.32 -2.54 -9.55
CA ASP A 144 26.84 -1.34 -10.23
C ASP A 144 25.31 -1.18 -10.16
N TRP A 145 24.60 -2.09 -9.47
CA TRP A 145 23.16 -2.02 -9.31
C TRP A 145 22.77 -0.91 -8.32
N SER A 146 21.89 -0.01 -8.77
CA SER A 146 21.38 1.09 -7.96
C SER A 146 19.87 1.21 -8.15
N PRO A 147 19.05 0.72 -7.21
CA PRO A 147 17.60 0.78 -7.35
C PRO A 147 17.11 2.23 -7.21
N LEU A 148 16.15 2.63 -8.05
CA LEU A 148 15.43 3.90 -7.91
C LEU A 148 14.61 3.94 -6.62
N GLY A 149 14.04 2.80 -6.25
CA GLY A 149 13.26 2.60 -5.04
C GLY A 149 13.16 1.13 -4.67
N MET A 150 12.56 0.86 -3.52
CA MET A 150 12.41 -0.46 -2.95
C MET A 150 10.96 -0.74 -2.58
N VAL A 151 10.42 -1.87 -3.01
CA VAL A 151 9.11 -2.39 -2.60
C VAL A 151 9.32 -3.42 -1.49
N LEU A 152 8.68 -3.24 -0.35
CA LEU A 152 8.69 -4.19 0.76
C LEU A 152 7.28 -4.74 0.93
N VAL A 153 7.11 -6.06 0.92
CA VAL A 153 5.79 -6.70 0.99
C VAL A 153 5.80 -7.94 1.87
N HIS A 154 4.72 -8.17 2.62
CA HIS A 154 4.43 -9.47 3.22
C HIS A 154 3.73 -10.34 2.18
N CYS A 155 4.48 -11.30 1.64
CA CYS A 155 4.10 -12.10 0.50
C CYS A 155 4.57 -13.55 0.71
N PRO A 156 3.91 -14.30 1.61
CA PRO A 156 4.33 -15.65 1.91
C PRO A 156 4.26 -16.48 0.62
N GLN A 157 5.34 -17.19 0.30
CA GLN A 157 5.49 -18.00 -0.92
C GLN A 157 5.50 -17.20 -2.24
N GLY A 158 5.58 -15.86 -2.19
CA GLY A 158 5.67 -15.03 -3.40
C GLY A 158 4.35 -14.88 -4.18
N ASP A 159 3.21 -15.23 -3.58
CA ASP A 159 1.88 -15.13 -4.22
C ASP A 159 1.03 -14.00 -3.58
N CYS A 160 1.23 -12.78 -4.07
CA CYS A 160 0.51 -11.59 -3.63
C CYS A 160 0.32 -10.57 -4.76
N PRO A 161 -0.25 -10.97 -5.91
CA PRO A 161 -0.25 -10.13 -7.11
C PRO A 161 -0.94 -8.78 -6.92
N ALA A 162 -2.03 -8.73 -6.16
CA ALA A 162 -2.73 -7.47 -5.84
C ALA A 162 -1.82 -6.50 -5.07
N LEU A 163 -1.14 -6.97 -4.02
CA LEU A 163 -0.26 -6.15 -3.22
C LEU A 163 0.97 -5.68 -4.02
N LEU A 164 1.56 -6.57 -4.82
CA LEU A 164 2.67 -6.17 -5.70
C LEU A 164 2.23 -5.15 -6.74
N ALA A 165 1.04 -5.32 -7.35
CA ALA A 165 0.52 -4.33 -8.29
C ALA A 165 0.30 -2.96 -7.63
N HIS A 166 -0.20 -2.94 -6.38
CA HIS A 166 -0.35 -1.70 -5.59
C HIS A 166 1.00 -1.00 -5.38
N GLU A 167 1.99 -1.70 -4.83
CA GLU A 167 3.29 -1.09 -4.51
C GLU A 167 4.12 -0.74 -5.77
N LEU A 168 4.02 -1.54 -6.84
CA LEU A 168 4.67 -1.24 -8.12
C LEU A 168 4.00 -0.08 -8.85
N THR A 169 2.73 0.23 -8.53
CA THR A 169 2.10 1.48 -8.97
C THR A 169 2.73 2.68 -8.27
N HIS A 170 3.11 2.58 -6.99
CA HIS A 170 3.88 3.65 -6.35
C HIS A 170 5.29 3.82 -6.95
N ALA A 171 5.94 2.71 -7.30
CA ALA A 171 7.21 2.76 -8.03
C ALA A 171 7.08 3.47 -9.40
N LEU A 172 5.98 3.21 -10.12
CA LEU A 172 5.63 3.93 -11.35
C LEU A 172 5.40 5.42 -11.08
N GLN A 173 4.59 5.76 -10.08
CA GLN A 173 4.27 7.15 -9.73
C GLN A 173 5.53 7.97 -9.45
N ASP A 174 6.51 7.38 -8.76
CA ASP A 174 7.81 8.00 -8.52
C ASP A 174 8.65 8.14 -9.81
N TYR A 175 8.74 7.06 -10.62
CA TYR A 175 9.47 7.06 -11.88
C TYR A 175 9.00 8.13 -12.86
N VAL A 176 7.69 8.34 -12.95
CA VAL A 176 7.09 9.36 -13.83
C VAL A 176 6.97 10.73 -13.17
N SER A 177 7.60 10.93 -12.01
CA SER A 177 7.57 12.17 -11.24
C SER A 177 6.14 12.69 -11.06
N MET A 178 5.23 11.79 -10.68
CA MET A 178 3.83 12.14 -10.42
C MET A 178 3.79 13.18 -9.30
N THR A 179 3.12 14.29 -9.56
CA THR A 179 2.98 15.39 -8.61
C THR A 179 1.51 15.73 -8.46
N ILE A 180 1.03 15.73 -7.23
CA ILE A 180 -0.29 16.28 -6.95
C ILE A 180 -0.17 17.80 -7.06
N PRO A 181 -0.94 18.45 -7.95
CA PRO A 181 -0.87 19.90 -8.12
C PRO A 181 -1.08 20.60 -6.77
N THR A 182 -0.27 21.61 -6.46
CA THR A 182 -0.50 22.49 -5.31
C THR A 182 -0.72 23.93 -5.81
N GLY A 183 -1.64 24.67 -5.20
CA GLY A 183 -1.93 26.07 -5.51
C GLY A 183 -3.08 26.34 -6.50
N SER A 184 -3.41 25.40 -7.39
CA SER A 184 -4.60 25.44 -8.26
C SER A 184 -5.39 24.13 -8.23
N CYS A 185 -5.18 23.32 -7.19
CA CYS A 185 -5.82 22.03 -7.02
C CYS A 185 -7.26 22.22 -6.53
N PRO A 186 -8.20 21.36 -6.94
CA PRO A 186 -9.49 21.27 -6.27
C PRO A 186 -9.30 21.05 -4.77
N VAL A 187 -10.21 21.63 -3.97
CA VAL A 187 -10.09 21.65 -2.50
C VAL A 187 -9.98 20.26 -1.92
N GLU A 188 -10.69 19.29 -2.50
CA GLU A 188 -10.67 17.89 -2.08
C GLU A 188 -9.28 17.25 -2.27
N LEU A 189 -8.63 17.53 -3.40
CA LEU A 189 -7.31 16.98 -3.74
C LEU A 189 -6.16 17.69 -3.00
N ASP A 190 -6.32 18.98 -2.70
CA ASP A 190 -5.37 19.73 -1.85
C ASP A 190 -5.45 19.25 -0.39
N ARG A 191 -6.66 18.99 0.09
CA ARG A 191 -6.91 18.50 1.45
C ARG A 191 -6.44 17.06 1.64
N GLU A 192 -6.73 16.18 0.66
CA GLU A 192 -6.40 14.77 0.75
C GLU A 192 -5.75 14.25 -0.56
N PRO A 193 -4.45 14.56 -0.78
CA PRO A 193 -3.74 14.13 -1.99
C PRO A 193 -3.62 12.60 -2.12
N ARG A 194 -3.78 11.86 -1.02
CA ARG A 194 -3.72 10.38 -1.03
C ARG A 194 -4.90 9.76 -1.77
N LEU A 195 -6.01 10.47 -1.97
CA LEU A 195 -7.10 10.00 -2.85
C LEU A 195 -6.60 9.70 -4.27
N VAL A 196 -5.59 10.43 -4.73
CA VAL A 196 -4.98 10.18 -6.05
C VAL A 196 -3.95 9.07 -5.96
N ILE A 197 -3.00 9.21 -5.02
CA ILE A 197 -1.84 8.31 -4.90
C ILE A 197 -2.28 6.87 -4.59
N GLU A 198 -3.05 6.70 -3.51
CA GLU A 198 -3.53 5.39 -3.06
C GLU A 198 -4.71 4.91 -3.91
N GLY A 199 -5.55 5.83 -4.40
CA GLY A 199 -6.66 5.50 -5.28
C GLY A 199 -6.22 4.89 -6.61
N MET A 200 -5.18 5.46 -7.24
CA MET A 200 -4.59 4.93 -8.46
C MET A 200 -4.00 3.53 -8.25
N ALA A 201 -3.24 3.33 -7.16
CA ALA A 201 -2.64 2.05 -6.82
C ALA A 201 -3.71 0.99 -6.53
N ARG A 202 -4.70 1.34 -5.69
CA ARG A 202 -5.83 0.47 -5.36
C ARG A 202 -6.65 0.10 -6.58
N TRP A 203 -6.97 1.07 -7.45
CA TRP A 203 -7.71 0.81 -8.70
C TRP A 203 -6.94 -0.11 -9.65
N THR A 204 -5.61 0.04 -9.72
CA THR A 204 -4.73 -0.81 -10.53
C THR A 204 -4.87 -2.28 -10.15
N GLU A 205 -5.01 -2.59 -8.85
CA GLU A 205 -5.27 -3.97 -8.41
C GLU A 205 -6.51 -4.57 -9.09
N PHE A 206 -7.60 -3.81 -9.16
CA PHE A 206 -8.88 -4.30 -9.68
C PHE A 206 -8.90 -4.35 -11.21
N VAL A 207 -8.37 -3.34 -11.89
CA VAL A 207 -8.40 -3.30 -13.36
C VAL A 207 -7.52 -4.39 -13.98
N LEU A 208 -6.45 -4.81 -13.30
CA LEU A 208 -5.63 -5.96 -13.68
C LEU A 208 -6.25 -7.31 -13.28
N GLY A 209 -7.37 -7.31 -12.55
CA GLY A 209 -8.09 -8.52 -12.13
C GLY A 209 -7.56 -9.16 -10.84
N TYR A 210 -6.69 -8.48 -10.09
CA TYR A 210 -6.12 -8.98 -8.84
C TYR A 210 -6.93 -8.61 -7.60
N GLY A 211 -7.67 -7.49 -7.64
CA GLY A 211 -8.39 -6.93 -6.49
C GLY A 211 -9.68 -7.67 -6.10
N GLY A 212 -10.17 -8.60 -6.93
CA GLY A 212 -11.45 -9.30 -6.70
C GLY A 212 -12.66 -8.51 -7.21
N ASP A 213 -13.78 -8.58 -6.50
CA ASP A 213 -15.03 -7.91 -6.93
C ASP A 213 -15.06 -6.43 -6.53
N PHE A 214 -14.96 -5.55 -7.53
CA PHE A 214 -14.95 -4.10 -7.33
C PHE A 214 -16.26 -3.57 -6.73
N GLU A 215 -17.40 -4.17 -7.07
CA GLU A 215 -18.70 -3.71 -6.57
C GLU A 215 -18.84 -3.99 -5.05
N THR A 216 -18.42 -5.17 -4.58
CA THR A 216 -18.46 -5.50 -3.15
C THR A 216 -17.34 -4.85 -2.34
N LEU A 217 -16.12 -4.74 -2.89
CA LEU A 217 -14.94 -4.31 -2.12
C LEU A 217 -14.63 -2.82 -2.21
N VAL A 218 -15.16 -2.12 -3.22
CA VAL A 218 -14.88 -0.68 -3.43
C VAL A 218 -16.16 0.12 -3.50
N ARG A 219 -16.97 -0.08 -4.55
CA ARG A 219 -18.12 0.81 -4.82
C ARG A 219 -19.22 0.68 -3.75
N GLY A 220 -19.48 -0.54 -3.28
CA GLY A 220 -20.45 -0.82 -2.23
C GLY A 220 -20.14 -0.09 -0.91
N PRO A 221 -18.95 -0.26 -0.32
CA PRO A 221 -18.51 0.47 0.88
C PRO A 221 -18.54 2.00 0.71
N VAL A 222 -18.14 2.52 -0.44
CA VAL A 222 -18.22 3.97 -0.74
C VAL A 222 -19.68 4.44 -0.82
N ALA A 223 -20.57 3.67 -1.43
CA ALA A 223 -22.00 3.99 -1.49
C ALA A 223 -22.66 3.99 -0.10
N ILE A 224 -22.28 3.04 0.77
CA ILE A 224 -22.73 3.01 2.17
C ILE A 224 -22.30 4.29 2.89
N TRP A 225 -21.02 4.65 2.81
CA TRP A 225 -20.49 5.88 3.41
C TRP A 225 -21.24 7.13 2.94
N LEU A 226 -21.45 7.28 1.63
CA LEU A 226 -22.18 8.43 1.08
C LEU A 226 -23.64 8.46 1.56
N THR A 227 -24.29 7.29 1.67
CA THR A 227 -25.68 7.16 2.17
C THR A 227 -25.78 7.54 3.65
N LEU A 228 -24.76 7.22 4.43
CA LEU A 228 -24.64 7.58 5.86
C LEU A 228 -24.22 9.04 6.07
N GLY A 229 -24.16 9.86 5.00
CA GLY A 229 -23.87 11.29 5.06
C GLY A 229 -22.40 11.65 4.84
N GLY A 230 -21.60 10.76 4.26
CA GLY A 230 -20.21 11.02 3.89
C GLY A 230 -20.01 12.08 2.81
N TRP A 231 -18.88 12.80 2.91
CA TRP A 231 -18.44 13.86 1.98
C TRP A 231 -16.92 13.88 1.87
N LEU A 232 -16.40 14.28 0.70
CA LEU A 232 -14.95 14.37 0.45
C LEU A 232 -14.24 15.42 1.31
N ASP A 233 -14.99 16.29 1.99
CA ASP A 233 -14.44 17.20 3.00
C ASP A 233 -13.88 16.45 4.22
N GLU A 234 -14.39 15.25 4.49
CA GLU A 234 -14.04 14.41 5.63
C GLU A 234 -13.85 12.97 5.15
N VAL A 235 -12.77 12.73 4.41
CA VAL A 235 -12.39 11.37 3.95
C VAL A 235 -11.96 10.53 5.17
N PRO A 236 -12.66 9.42 5.47
CA PRO A 236 -12.26 8.57 6.58
C PRO A 236 -11.07 7.70 6.18
N GLU A 237 -10.08 7.59 7.06
CA GLU A 237 -8.83 6.87 6.80
C GLU A 237 -9.06 5.40 6.35
N PHE A 238 -10.11 4.74 6.86
CA PHE A 238 -10.38 3.32 6.54
C PHE A 238 -10.95 3.08 5.13
N LEU A 239 -11.44 4.12 4.46
CA LEU A 239 -12.09 4.05 3.15
C LEU A 239 -11.37 4.87 2.09
N LEU A 240 -10.26 5.52 2.46
CA LEU A 240 -9.53 6.46 1.61
C LEU A 240 -9.12 5.82 0.27
N TYR A 241 -8.67 4.57 0.33
CA TYR A 241 -8.19 3.81 -0.82
C TYR A 241 -9.35 3.48 -1.77
N GLU A 242 -10.48 3.02 -1.21
CA GLU A 242 -11.69 2.68 -1.95
C GLU A 242 -12.36 3.93 -2.56
N ILE A 243 -12.41 5.05 -1.83
CA ILE A 243 -12.92 6.32 -2.38
C ILE A 243 -12.05 6.72 -3.58
N GLY A 244 -10.73 6.74 -3.41
CA GLY A 244 -9.79 7.03 -4.50
C GLY A 244 -9.97 6.09 -5.70
N ALA A 245 -10.04 4.77 -5.46
CA ALA A 245 -10.22 3.79 -6.52
C ALA A 245 -11.56 3.96 -7.27
N SER A 246 -12.62 4.34 -6.56
CA SER A 246 -13.91 4.64 -7.17
C SER A 246 -13.88 5.90 -8.04
N LEU A 247 -13.09 6.91 -7.68
CA LEU A 247 -12.85 8.09 -8.52
C LEU A 247 -12.12 7.69 -9.80
N PHE A 248 -11.06 6.89 -9.70
CA PHE A 248 -10.32 6.38 -10.87
C PHE A 248 -11.19 5.51 -11.77
N GLN A 249 -12.03 4.65 -11.19
CA GLN A 249 -12.98 3.83 -11.95
C GLN A 249 -13.99 4.69 -12.72
N TYR A 250 -14.42 5.81 -12.16
CA TYR A 250 -15.33 6.72 -12.84
C TYR A 250 -14.59 7.53 -13.91
N LEU A 251 -13.38 8.02 -13.62
CA LEU A 251 -12.54 8.72 -14.60
C LEU A 251 -12.23 7.83 -15.82
N SER A 252 -11.98 6.54 -15.60
CA SER A 252 -11.66 5.57 -16.66
C SER A 252 -12.83 5.30 -17.62
N SER A 253 -14.03 5.83 -17.35
CA SER A 253 -15.16 5.76 -18.29
C SER A 253 -14.98 6.71 -19.49
N VAL A 254 -14.09 7.70 -19.38
CA VAL A 254 -13.81 8.71 -20.41
C VAL A 254 -12.35 8.68 -20.83
N LEU A 255 -11.43 8.62 -19.87
CA LEU A 255 -9.99 8.72 -20.11
C LEU A 255 -9.33 7.34 -20.11
N SER A 256 -8.38 7.14 -21.02
CA SER A 256 -7.46 6.00 -20.96
C SER A 256 -6.49 6.14 -19.78
N PRO A 257 -5.91 5.05 -19.25
CA PRO A 257 -4.98 5.14 -18.12
C PRO A 257 -3.77 6.07 -18.37
N PRO A 258 -3.13 6.12 -19.56
CA PRO A 258 -2.09 7.12 -19.81
C PRO A 258 -2.60 8.57 -19.73
N GLU A 259 -3.81 8.86 -20.20
CA GLU A 259 -4.42 10.19 -20.08
C GLU A 259 -4.76 10.54 -18.64
N LEU A 260 -5.22 9.56 -17.84
CA LEU A 260 -5.42 9.72 -16.40
C LEU A 260 -4.11 10.08 -15.70
N LEU A 261 -3.03 9.36 -16.00
CA LEU A 261 -1.72 9.63 -15.42
C LEU A 261 -1.17 11.01 -15.85
N ALA A 262 -1.46 11.44 -17.08
CA ALA A 262 -1.09 12.75 -17.60
C ALA A 262 -1.71 13.93 -16.82
N LEU A 263 -2.85 13.73 -16.14
CA LEU A 263 -3.41 14.73 -15.22
C LEU A 263 -2.42 15.10 -14.10
N PHE A 264 -1.56 14.16 -13.70
CA PHE A 264 -0.69 14.25 -12.53
C PHE A 264 0.80 14.13 -12.85
N SER A 265 1.20 13.95 -14.12
CA SER A 265 2.60 13.78 -14.52
C SER A 265 2.94 14.61 -15.77
N SER A 266 3.78 15.64 -15.60
CA SER A 266 4.32 16.43 -16.72
C SER A 266 5.11 15.57 -17.73
N PRO A 267 5.95 14.61 -17.29
CA PRO A 267 6.61 13.71 -18.24
C PRO A 267 5.63 12.95 -19.13
N VAL A 268 4.54 12.44 -18.56
CA VAL A 268 3.53 11.69 -19.33
C VAL A 268 2.76 12.62 -20.26
N ARG A 269 2.48 13.87 -19.86
CA ARG A 269 1.90 14.88 -20.76
C ARG A 269 2.77 15.13 -21.99
N GLU A 270 4.08 15.34 -21.79
CA GLU A 270 5.01 15.56 -22.90
C GLU A 270 5.02 14.35 -23.86
N LEU A 271 5.05 13.13 -23.31
CA LEU A 271 5.02 11.90 -24.11
C LEU A 271 3.74 11.76 -24.95
N LEU A 272 2.60 12.19 -24.40
CA LEU A 272 1.30 12.14 -25.07
C LEU A 272 1.02 13.37 -25.97
N GLY A 273 1.89 14.38 -25.94
CA GLY A 273 1.65 15.66 -26.61
C GLY A 273 0.48 16.45 -26.02
N VAL A 274 0.14 16.19 -24.75
CA VAL A 274 -0.88 16.93 -24.01
C VAL A 274 -0.28 18.27 -23.55
N PRO A 275 -0.98 19.40 -23.71
CA PRO A 275 -0.46 20.70 -23.29
C PRO A 275 -0.25 20.77 -21.78
N GLU A 276 0.83 21.45 -21.37
CA GLU A 276 1.01 21.85 -19.98
C GLU A 276 -0.06 22.86 -19.56
N GLY A 277 -0.47 22.82 -18.29
CA GLY A 277 -1.47 23.72 -17.75
C GLY A 277 -1.80 23.44 -16.29
N GLU A 278 -2.51 24.37 -15.66
CA GLU A 278 -3.08 24.17 -14.33
C GLU A 278 -4.17 23.08 -14.38
N PHE A 279 -4.31 22.35 -13.27
CA PHE A 279 -5.19 21.18 -13.18
C PHE A 279 -6.61 21.42 -13.71
N PRO A 280 -7.35 22.51 -13.35
CA PRO A 280 -8.73 22.68 -13.82
C PRO A 280 -8.83 22.80 -15.34
N ALA A 281 -7.89 23.53 -15.97
CA ALA A 281 -7.86 23.70 -17.41
C ALA A 281 -7.45 22.41 -18.13
N LEU A 282 -6.47 21.70 -17.57
CA LEU A 282 -6.01 20.41 -18.08
C LEU A 282 -7.11 19.34 -17.96
N PHE A 283 -7.79 19.28 -16.81
CA PHE A 283 -8.90 18.37 -16.57
C PHE A 283 -10.03 18.61 -17.56
N ARG A 284 -10.46 19.87 -17.75
CA ARG A 284 -11.45 20.23 -18.76
C ARG A 284 -11.01 19.86 -20.17
N HIS A 285 -9.73 20.05 -20.49
CA HIS A 285 -9.19 19.71 -21.81
C HIS A 285 -9.26 18.21 -22.10
N LEU A 286 -8.88 17.37 -21.13
CA LEU A 286 -8.85 15.91 -21.30
C LEU A 286 -10.24 15.29 -21.10
N TYR A 287 -10.89 15.58 -19.97
CA TYR A 287 -12.15 14.96 -19.54
C TYR A 287 -13.39 15.59 -20.19
N GLY A 288 -13.33 16.86 -20.54
CA GLY A 288 -14.42 17.58 -21.22
C GLY A 288 -15.43 18.28 -20.30
N THR A 289 -15.28 18.22 -18.98
CA THR A 289 -16.11 18.95 -18.02
C THR A 289 -15.28 19.55 -16.87
N GLU A 290 -15.93 20.32 -15.99
CA GLU A 290 -15.33 20.82 -14.75
C GLU A 290 -15.17 19.69 -13.72
N TRP A 291 -14.20 19.86 -12.81
CA TRP A 291 -13.96 18.91 -11.73
C TRP A 291 -15.18 18.75 -10.81
N GLU A 292 -15.89 19.84 -10.50
CA GLU A 292 -17.07 19.81 -9.64
C GLU A 292 -18.23 19.05 -10.28
N GLU A 293 -18.40 19.18 -11.61
CA GLU A 293 -19.41 18.41 -12.35
C GLU A 293 -19.03 16.93 -12.41
N PHE A 294 -17.74 16.62 -12.59
CA PHE A 294 -17.23 15.26 -12.47
C PHE A 294 -17.52 14.66 -11.09
N LEU A 295 -17.26 15.37 -9.99
CA LEU A 295 -17.52 14.88 -8.63
C LEU A 295 -19.01 14.67 -8.37
N ALA A 296 -19.87 15.55 -8.88
CA ALA A 296 -21.32 15.37 -8.81
C ALA A 296 -21.75 14.10 -9.56
N GLY A 297 -21.26 13.90 -10.79
CA GLY A 297 -21.51 12.72 -11.60
C GLY A 297 -20.98 11.43 -10.96
N TRP A 298 -19.79 11.47 -10.34
CA TRP A 298 -19.24 10.34 -9.58
C TRP A 298 -20.15 9.97 -8.41
N ARG A 299 -20.57 10.96 -7.61
CA ARG A 299 -21.46 10.73 -6.47
C ARG A 299 -22.79 10.10 -6.90
N GLU A 300 -23.39 10.63 -7.97
CA GLU A 300 -24.61 10.06 -8.55
C GLU A 300 -24.39 8.63 -9.05
N TRP A 301 -23.27 8.38 -9.74
CA TRP A 301 -22.90 7.06 -10.21
C TRP A 301 -22.73 6.06 -9.05
N VAL A 302 -22.02 6.42 -7.98
CA VAL A 302 -21.86 5.54 -6.81
C VAL A 302 -23.22 5.23 -6.18
N LEU A 303 -24.05 6.26 -5.92
CA LEU A 303 -25.35 6.11 -5.27
C LEU A 303 -26.42 5.42 -6.13
N ALA A 304 -26.25 5.42 -7.45
CA ALA A 304 -27.14 4.69 -8.36
C ALA A 304 -26.95 3.17 -8.28
N SER A 305 -25.81 2.68 -7.77
CA SER A 305 -25.62 1.26 -7.51
C SER A 305 -26.33 0.85 -6.23
N GLN A 306 -27.04 -0.29 -6.28
CA GLN A 306 -27.47 -0.96 -5.07
C GLN A 306 -26.25 -1.63 -4.46
N SER A 307 -25.79 -1.16 -3.29
CA SER A 307 -24.72 -1.82 -2.55
C SER A 307 -25.09 -3.29 -2.29
N PRO A 308 -24.24 -4.26 -2.68
CA PRO A 308 -24.45 -5.65 -2.32
C PRO A 308 -24.55 -5.78 -0.78
N PRO A 309 -25.44 -6.63 -0.22
CA PRO A 309 -25.51 -6.84 1.22
C PRO A 309 -24.15 -7.20 1.85
N GLU A 310 -23.29 -7.89 1.11
CA GLU A 310 -21.95 -8.29 1.52
C GLU A 310 -21.04 -7.08 1.80
N ALA A 311 -21.26 -5.95 1.12
CA ALA A 311 -20.49 -4.72 1.29
C ALA A 311 -20.66 -4.11 2.68
N GLU A 312 -21.78 -4.36 3.37
CA GLU A 312 -22.00 -3.86 4.74
C GLU A 312 -20.99 -4.47 5.72
N LEU A 313 -20.66 -5.76 5.56
CA LEU A 313 -19.67 -6.43 6.40
C LEU A 313 -18.24 -6.00 6.04
N VAL A 314 -17.95 -5.76 4.77
CA VAL A 314 -16.64 -5.23 4.32
C VAL A 314 -16.43 -3.84 4.92
N TYR A 315 -17.40 -2.94 4.75
CA TYR A 315 -17.36 -1.61 5.32
C TYR A 315 -17.15 -1.65 6.83
N GLU A 316 -17.90 -2.50 7.54
CA GLU A 316 -17.81 -2.59 9.00
C GLU A 316 -16.47 -3.18 9.48
N GLU A 317 -15.92 -4.18 8.79
CA GLU A 317 -14.60 -4.72 9.10
C GLU A 317 -13.48 -3.68 8.93
N GLN A 318 -13.55 -2.89 7.85
CA GLN A 318 -12.62 -1.79 7.61
C GLN A 318 -12.79 -0.67 8.65
N ARG A 319 -14.03 -0.27 8.95
CA ARG A 319 -14.36 0.76 9.96
C ARG A 319 -13.84 0.39 11.35
N LEU A 320 -13.91 -0.89 11.71
CA LEU A 320 -13.38 -1.44 12.96
C LEU A 320 -11.86 -1.71 12.93
N TRP A 321 -11.19 -1.46 11.80
CA TRP A 321 -9.75 -1.59 11.59
C TRP A 321 -9.15 -2.91 12.09
N PHE A 322 -9.83 -4.03 11.84
CA PHE A 322 -9.38 -5.33 12.35
C PHE A 322 -7.95 -5.66 11.92
N GLY A 323 -7.54 -5.32 10.69
CA GLY A 323 -6.18 -5.55 10.22
C GLY A 323 -5.12 -4.88 11.11
N VAL A 324 -5.27 -3.58 11.38
CA VAL A 324 -4.30 -2.84 12.19
C VAL A 324 -4.39 -3.21 13.66
N ARG A 325 -5.60 -3.36 14.23
CA ARG A 325 -5.76 -3.83 15.62
C ARG A 325 -5.11 -5.19 15.83
N THR A 326 -5.29 -6.12 14.90
CA THR A 326 -4.66 -7.45 14.94
C THR A 326 -3.13 -7.34 14.92
N SER A 327 -2.54 -6.46 14.11
CA SER A 327 -1.09 -6.28 14.05
C SER A 327 -0.47 -5.72 15.34
N LEU A 328 -1.17 -4.78 15.99
CA LEU A 328 -0.72 -4.15 17.23
C LEU A 328 -0.91 -5.08 18.43
N LEU A 329 -1.95 -5.92 18.40
CA LEU A 329 -2.21 -6.93 19.43
C LEU A 329 -1.51 -8.27 19.13
N TRP A 330 -0.84 -8.40 17.99
CA TRP A 330 -0.20 -9.65 17.53
C TRP A 330 0.58 -10.39 18.62
N PRO A 331 1.42 -9.74 19.45
CA PRO A 331 2.20 -10.43 20.50
C PRO A 331 1.35 -11.02 21.63
N LEU A 332 0.09 -10.59 21.75
CA LEU A 332 -0.86 -10.97 22.79
C LEU A 332 -1.90 -11.98 22.30
N LEU A 333 -1.89 -12.28 21.00
CA LEU A 333 -2.76 -13.27 20.39
C LEU A 333 -2.03 -14.60 20.28
N THR A 334 -2.72 -15.68 20.60
CA THR A 334 -2.29 -17.04 20.28
C THR A 334 -2.33 -17.30 18.78
N GLU A 335 -1.61 -18.32 18.32
CA GLU A 335 -1.62 -18.67 16.89
C GLU A 335 -3.03 -19.01 16.39
N GLY A 336 -3.80 -19.75 17.18
CA GLY A 336 -5.19 -20.09 16.84
C GLY A 336 -6.10 -18.86 16.71
N GLU A 337 -5.93 -17.85 17.57
CA GLU A 337 -6.68 -16.59 17.48
C GLU A 337 -6.30 -15.79 16.23
N ARG A 338 -5.01 -15.74 15.88
CA ARG A 338 -4.53 -15.08 14.65
C ARG A 338 -5.10 -15.76 13.41
N GLU A 339 -5.09 -17.10 13.38
CA GLU A 339 -5.67 -17.89 12.30
C GLU A 339 -7.19 -17.69 12.20
N GLU A 340 -7.90 -17.67 13.33
CA GLU A 340 -9.35 -17.45 13.40
C GLU A 340 -9.71 -16.06 12.85
N ILE A 341 -9.06 -14.99 13.34
CA ILE A 341 -9.27 -13.62 12.84
C ILE A 341 -8.97 -13.55 11.33
N ARG A 342 -7.84 -14.12 10.88
CA ARG A 342 -7.46 -14.14 9.45
C ARG A 342 -8.50 -14.88 8.60
N ALA A 343 -9.05 -15.99 9.09
CA ALA A 343 -10.10 -16.74 8.39
C ALA A 343 -11.40 -15.94 8.27
N ILE A 344 -11.84 -15.29 9.37
CA ILE A 344 -13.03 -14.43 9.39
C ILE A 344 -12.88 -13.28 8.40
N ARG A 345 -11.76 -12.55 8.45
CA ARG A 345 -11.49 -11.43 7.53
C ARG A 345 -11.52 -11.89 6.07
N ARG A 346 -10.85 -13.01 5.75
CA ARG A 346 -10.88 -13.58 4.39
C ARG A 346 -12.28 -14.03 3.95
N ALA A 347 -13.15 -14.47 4.85
CA ALA A 347 -14.52 -14.81 4.51
C ALA A 347 -15.33 -13.54 4.19
N ILE A 348 -15.21 -12.48 5.01
CA ILE A 348 -15.84 -11.17 4.76
C ILE A 348 -15.44 -10.62 3.38
N TRP A 349 -14.14 -10.61 3.10
CA TRP A 349 -13.60 -10.10 1.83
C TRP A 349 -13.94 -10.95 0.60
N ARG A 350 -14.46 -12.17 0.79
CA ARG A 350 -14.98 -13.03 -0.28
C ARG A 350 -16.50 -12.98 -0.40
N GLY A 351 -17.18 -12.15 0.39
CA GLY A 351 -18.65 -12.12 0.45
C GLY A 351 -19.28 -13.33 1.16
N GLU A 352 -18.47 -14.15 1.83
CA GLU A 352 -18.91 -15.37 2.55
C GLU A 352 -18.98 -15.15 4.08
N GLY A 353 -18.68 -13.93 4.54
CA GLY A 353 -18.60 -13.57 5.95
C GLY A 353 -19.96 -13.44 6.62
N THR A 354 -19.95 -13.39 7.96
CA THR A 354 -21.15 -13.19 8.77
C THR A 354 -20.92 -12.14 9.85
N LEU A 355 -22.01 -11.50 10.29
CA LEU A 355 -21.98 -10.57 11.44
C LEU A 355 -21.52 -11.27 12.73
N GLU A 356 -21.87 -12.55 12.91
CA GLU A 356 -21.39 -13.34 14.05
C GLU A 356 -19.87 -13.52 14.00
N GLY A 357 -19.31 -13.84 12.82
CA GLY A 357 -17.87 -13.90 12.61
C GLY A 357 -17.20 -12.56 12.92
N LEU A 358 -17.74 -11.45 12.42
CA LEU A 358 -17.23 -10.11 12.70
C LEU A 358 -17.21 -9.81 14.21
N ARG A 359 -18.31 -10.08 14.92
CA ARG A 359 -18.40 -9.92 16.38
C ARG A 359 -17.44 -10.83 17.14
N ARG A 360 -17.21 -12.05 16.64
CA ARG A 360 -16.25 -12.99 17.22
C ARG A 360 -14.82 -12.47 17.11
N ALA A 361 -14.43 -11.96 15.94
CA ALA A 361 -13.11 -11.34 15.76
C ALA A 361 -12.92 -10.12 16.67
N ASP A 362 -13.93 -9.26 16.79
CA ASP A 362 -13.88 -8.10 17.71
C ASP A 362 -13.74 -8.53 19.18
N ALA A 363 -14.44 -9.58 19.61
CA ALA A 363 -14.34 -10.11 20.96
C ALA A 363 -12.93 -10.62 21.27
N ILE A 364 -12.31 -11.39 20.34
CA ILE A 364 -10.93 -11.85 20.49
C ILE A 364 -9.96 -10.67 20.66
N LEU A 365 -10.10 -9.62 19.84
CA LEU A 365 -9.24 -8.44 19.92
C LEU A 365 -9.43 -7.65 21.24
N LYS A 366 -10.65 -7.58 21.76
CA LYS A 366 -10.96 -6.94 23.05
C LYS A 366 -10.43 -7.73 24.25
N GLU A 367 -10.37 -9.05 24.13
CA GLU A 367 -9.90 -9.98 25.18
C GLU A 367 -8.41 -10.32 25.07
N ALA A 368 -7.70 -9.77 24.07
CA ALA A 368 -6.29 -10.05 23.80
C ALA A 368 -5.42 -9.91 25.07
N TRP A 369 -4.70 -10.99 25.41
CA TRP A 369 -3.95 -11.07 26.66
C TRP A 369 -2.77 -12.03 26.57
N ALA A 370 -1.64 -11.61 27.14
CA ALA A 370 -0.52 -12.51 27.44
C ALA A 370 0.09 -12.14 28.80
N GLU A 371 0.77 -13.10 29.43
CA GLU A 371 1.55 -12.82 30.64
C GLU A 371 2.61 -11.74 30.34
N PRO A 372 2.76 -10.72 31.22
CA PRO A 372 3.61 -9.55 30.99
C PRO A 372 5.11 -9.88 31.20
N THR A 373 5.63 -10.76 30.36
CA THR A 373 7.05 -11.12 30.32
C THR A 373 7.89 -9.97 29.72
N PRO A 374 9.19 -9.87 30.00
CA PRO A 374 10.05 -8.86 29.38
C PRO A 374 9.98 -8.82 27.85
N LYS A 375 9.85 -10.00 27.21
CA LYS A 375 9.68 -10.12 25.75
C LYS A 375 8.36 -9.52 25.27
N ALA A 376 7.25 -9.83 25.95
CA ALA A 376 5.95 -9.27 25.60
C ALA A 376 5.93 -7.75 25.78
N MET A 377 6.49 -7.24 26.88
CA MET A 377 6.56 -5.80 27.15
C MET A 377 7.39 -5.06 26.10
N ALA A 378 8.56 -5.59 25.72
CA ALA A 378 9.38 -5.01 24.67
C ALA A 378 8.66 -4.98 23.31
N ALA A 379 7.92 -6.05 22.97
CA ALA A 379 7.16 -6.12 21.73
C ALA A 379 6.00 -5.09 21.68
N ILE A 380 5.36 -4.83 22.82
CA ILE A 380 4.33 -3.80 22.97
C ILE A 380 4.92 -2.39 22.93
N GLU A 381 6.04 -2.16 23.62
CA GLU A 381 6.75 -0.88 23.60
C GLU A 381 7.19 -0.48 22.18
N ALA A 382 7.64 -1.45 21.37
CA ALA A 382 8.00 -1.22 19.96
C ALA A 382 6.83 -0.74 19.09
N ARG A 383 5.58 -0.99 19.51
CA ARG A 383 4.36 -0.65 18.76
C ARG A 383 3.77 0.70 19.11
N ILE A 384 4.22 1.35 20.19
CA ILE A 384 3.61 2.59 20.70
C ILE A 384 3.65 3.72 19.68
N ALA A 385 4.76 3.89 18.96
CA ALA A 385 4.88 4.94 17.95
C ALA A 385 3.85 4.73 16.82
N SER A 386 3.77 3.52 16.29
CA SER A 386 2.80 3.18 15.25
C SER A 386 1.34 3.31 15.73
N LEU A 387 1.02 2.86 16.96
CA LEU A 387 -0.30 3.05 17.56
C LEU A 387 -0.65 4.54 17.68
N ARG A 388 0.30 5.38 18.12
CA ARG A 388 0.10 6.83 18.27
C ARG A 388 -0.21 7.49 16.93
N ASP A 389 0.48 7.08 15.87
CA ASP A 389 0.34 7.65 14.54
C ASP A 389 -1.00 7.22 13.91
N TRP A 390 -1.38 5.94 14.05
CA TRP A 390 -2.70 5.47 13.62
C TRP A 390 -3.85 6.09 14.41
N ALA A 391 -3.73 6.18 15.75
CA ALA A 391 -4.73 6.83 16.58
C ALA A 391 -4.92 8.32 16.21
N ARG A 392 -3.84 9.00 15.79
CA ARG A 392 -3.92 10.37 15.27
C ARG A 392 -4.73 10.44 13.98
N ALA A 393 -4.46 9.53 13.04
CA ALA A 393 -5.13 9.51 11.74
C ALA A 393 -6.61 9.15 11.86
N ILE A 394 -6.96 8.21 12.74
CA ILE A 394 -8.32 7.65 12.85
C ILE A 394 -9.20 8.44 13.83
N SER A 395 -8.67 8.75 15.01
CA SER A 395 -9.44 9.36 16.12
C SER A 395 -8.94 10.76 16.50
N GLY A 396 -7.96 11.29 15.77
CA GLY A 396 -7.49 12.67 15.90
C GLY A 396 -6.39 12.89 16.96
N PRO A 397 -5.90 14.15 17.09
CA PRO A 397 -4.75 14.49 17.93
C PRO A 397 -4.92 14.16 19.42
N LYS A 398 -6.16 14.17 19.94
CA LYS A 398 -6.43 13.84 21.35
C LYS A 398 -6.13 12.37 21.65
N ALA A 399 -6.62 11.46 20.81
CA ALA A 399 -6.36 10.03 20.95
C ALA A 399 -4.86 9.73 20.88
N SER A 400 -4.15 10.38 19.96
CA SER A 400 -2.69 10.31 19.84
C SER A 400 -1.96 10.74 21.13
N ALA A 401 -2.43 11.79 21.79
CA ALA A 401 -1.89 12.25 23.07
C ALA A 401 -2.19 11.25 24.21
N GLU A 402 -3.38 10.65 24.23
CA GLU A 402 -3.78 9.63 25.20
C GLU A 402 -2.94 8.35 25.05
N VAL A 403 -2.67 7.90 23.82
CA VAL A 403 -1.70 6.82 23.55
C VAL A 403 -0.32 7.19 24.06
N SER A 404 0.14 8.42 23.79
CA SER A 404 1.44 8.89 24.26
C SER A 404 1.52 8.84 25.79
N ALA A 405 0.43 9.15 26.49
CA ALA A 405 0.35 9.16 27.95
C ALA A 405 0.43 7.76 28.60
N LEU A 406 0.29 6.66 27.84
CA LEU A 406 0.47 5.30 28.36
C LEU A 406 1.85 5.11 29.03
N TRP A 407 2.87 5.87 28.59
CA TRP A 407 4.19 5.86 29.22
C TRP A 407 4.14 6.23 30.72
N LEU A 408 3.18 7.05 31.15
CA LEU A 408 3.02 7.43 32.56
C LEU A 408 2.65 6.22 33.42
N ILE A 409 1.76 5.35 32.92
CA ILE A 409 1.38 4.10 33.60
C ILE A 409 2.60 3.20 33.73
N ARG A 410 3.36 3.05 32.63
CA ARG A 410 4.56 2.22 32.59
C ARG A 410 5.63 2.61 33.62
N ASN A 411 5.75 3.91 33.91
CA ASN A 411 6.78 4.46 34.80
C ASN A 411 6.32 4.70 36.23
N ALA A 412 5.04 5.03 36.44
CA ALA A 412 4.49 5.20 37.78
C ALA A 412 4.31 3.86 38.50
N GLU A 413 4.04 2.79 37.75
CA GLU A 413 3.73 1.46 38.30
C GLU A 413 4.57 0.34 37.67
N PRO A 414 5.92 0.40 37.78
CA PRO A 414 6.80 -0.55 37.11
C PRO A 414 6.66 -1.99 37.62
N ASP A 415 6.19 -2.17 38.87
CA ASP A 415 5.95 -3.47 39.50
C ASP A 415 4.59 -4.09 39.12
N HIS A 416 3.78 -3.37 38.33
CA HIS A 416 2.46 -3.79 37.86
C HIS A 416 2.35 -3.75 36.32
N PRO A 417 3.19 -4.49 35.59
CA PRO A 417 3.22 -4.45 34.13
C PRO A 417 1.90 -4.91 33.48
N GLU A 418 1.07 -5.69 34.19
CA GLU A 418 -0.28 -6.06 33.80
C GLU A 418 -1.18 -4.83 33.55
N ARG A 419 -0.99 -3.73 34.30
CA ARG A 419 -1.81 -2.52 34.16
C ARG A 419 -1.47 -1.76 32.88
N TYR A 420 -0.18 -1.63 32.58
CA TYR A 420 0.26 -1.03 31.32
C TYR A 420 -0.22 -1.86 30.12
N LEU A 421 -0.13 -3.19 30.20
CA LEU A 421 -0.60 -4.06 29.15
C LEU A 421 -2.11 -3.90 28.90
N ARG A 422 -2.93 -3.88 29.95
CA ARG A 422 -4.37 -3.62 29.84
C ARG A 422 -4.66 -2.26 29.21
N ALA A 423 -3.96 -1.21 29.64
CA ALA A 423 -4.15 0.13 29.10
C ALA A 423 -3.76 0.22 27.61
N PHE A 424 -2.74 -0.52 27.18
CA PHE A 424 -2.39 -0.64 25.76
C PHE A 424 -3.51 -1.31 24.96
N VAL A 425 -4.01 -2.46 25.43
CA VAL A 425 -5.12 -3.18 24.77
C VAL A 425 -6.37 -2.31 24.70
N GLU A 426 -6.70 -1.59 25.77
CA GLU A 426 -7.80 -0.63 25.81
C GLU A 426 -7.60 0.49 24.78
N ALA A 427 -6.42 1.11 24.73
CA ALA A 427 -6.12 2.16 23.76
C ALA A 427 -6.26 1.69 22.30
N VAL A 428 -5.77 0.49 21.97
CA VAL A 428 -5.94 -0.11 20.64
C VAL A 428 -7.43 -0.26 20.30
N ASN A 429 -8.21 -0.77 21.23
CA ASN A 429 -9.63 -1.06 21.01
C ASN A 429 -10.55 0.16 21.12
N SER A 430 -10.07 1.29 21.65
CA SER A 430 -10.83 2.55 21.73
C SER A 430 -10.48 3.53 20.61
N TYR A 431 -9.22 3.61 20.18
CA TYR A 431 -8.74 4.65 19.25
C TYR A 431 -8.48 4.15 17.83
N LEU A 432 -8.55 2.85 17.59
CA LEU A 432 -8.48 2.28 16.25
C LEU A 432 -9.84 1.74 15.82
N ILE A 433 -10.90 2.45 16.19
CA ILE A 433 -12.24 2.25 15.66
C ILE A 433 -12.65 3.58 15.06
N SER A 434 -12.99 3.58 13.77
CA SER A 434 -13.41 4.80 13.09
C SER A 434 -14.73 5.31 13.70
N PRO A 435 -14.83 6.63 13.98
CA PRO A 435 -16.06 7.24 14.50
C PRO A 435 -17.15 7.36 13.43
N ALA A 436 -16.88 6.99 12.17
CA ALA A 436 -17.88 6.98 11.11
C ALA A 436 -19.10 6.10 11.49
N PRO A 437 -20.31 6.43 11.00
CA PRO A 437 -21.50 5.64 11.29
C PRO A 437 -21.37 4.20 10.78
N SER A 438 -21.97 3.26 11.53
CA SER A 438 -22.06 1.85 11.17
C SER A 438 -23.37 1.60 10.39
N PRO A 439 -23.34 0.85 9.26
CA PRO A 439 -24.55 0.39 8.57
C PRO A 439 -25.27 -0.73 9.34
N LEU A 440 -24.58 -1.41 10.27
CA LEU A 440 -25.08 -2.60 10.98
C LEU A 440 -25.52 -2.32 12.43
N ASP A 441 -25.73 -1.05 12.79
CA ASP A 441 -26.02 -0.59 14.17
C ASP A 441 -25.08 -1.19 15.24
N VAL A 442 -23.82 -1.48 14.87
CA VAL A 442 -22.80 -1.95 15.80
C VAL A 442 -22.37 -0.76 16.66
N THR A 443 -22.73 -0.80 17.94
CA THR A 443 -22.38 0.25 18.89
C THR A 443 -20.86 0.30 19.07
N VAL A 444 -20.28 1.48 18.81
CA VAL A 444 -18.90 1.79 19.16
C VAL A 444 -18.84 2.07 20.67
N PRO A 445 -17.83 1.56 21.41
CA PRO A 445 -17.65 1.83 22.84
C PRO A 445 -17.58 3.32 23.19
#